data_AF-A0A7S3CM46-F1
#
_entry.id   AF-A0A7S3CM46-F1
#
_cell.length_a   1.000
_cell.length_b   1.000
_cell.length_c   1.000
_cell.angle_alpha   90.00
_cell.angle_beta   90.00
_cell.angle_gamma   90.00
#
_symmetry.space_group_name_H-M   'P 1'
#
loop_
_entity.id
_entity.type
_entity.pdbx_description
1 polymer ?
#
loop_
_entity_poly.entity_id
_entity_poly.type
_entity_poly.pdbx_seq_one_letter_code
_entity_poly.pdbx_strand_id
1 'polypeptide(L)'
;MGNMVTCMLGMSFIFGLNSALETLVSQAHGSKNKQLYAIYLQRGRVALLLIYGPILVVFLLSKQLLLLAGQNEAVVAQAYMYLLARLPGQFLYGWYDLQRKFLTQ
;
A
#
# COMPACT_ATOMS: atom_id res chain seq x y z
N MET A 1 -16.11 10.11 3.59
CA MET A 1 -15.61 9.20 4.65
C MET A 1 -14.80 8.04 4.08
N GLY A 2 -15.37 7.14 3.25
CA GLY A 2 -14.64 5.95 2.74
C GLY A 2 -13.28 6.26 2.07
N ASN A 3 -13.23 7.29 1.21
CA ASN A 3 -11.97 7.74 0.58
C ASN A 3 -10.87 8.13 1.59
N MET A 4 -11.23 8.81 2.69
CA MET A 4 -10.26 9.24 3.72
C MET A 4 -9.66 8.03 4.45
N VAL A 5 -10.50 7.05 4.82
CA VAL A 5 -10.03 5.82 5.48
C VAL A 5 -9.07 5.07 4.56
N THR A 6 -9.39 4.99 3.26
CA THR A 6 -8.52 4.34 2.27
C THR A 6 -7.17 5.06 2.09
N CYS A 7 -7.19 6.40 2.06
CA CYS A 7 -5.98 7.20 1.89
C CYS A 7 -5.09 7.13 3.14
N MET A 8 -5.67 7.31 4.34
CA MET A 8 -4.90 7.34 5.59
C MET A 8 -4.37 5.97 5.99
N LEU A 9 -5.19 4.90 5.93
CA LEU A 9 -4.78 3.58 6.41
C LEU A 9 -4.05 2.74 5.36
N GLY A 10 -4.30 2.99 4.07
CA GLY A 10 -3.77 2.16 2.98
C GLY A 10 -2.69 2.86 2.15
N MET A 11 -3.02 4.00 1.53
CA MET A 11 -2.10 4.63 0.57
C MET A 11 -0.86 5.23 1.23
N SER A 12 -1.01 5.89 2.38
CA SER A 12 0.13 6.51 3.06
C SER A 12 1.22 5.50 3.42
N PHE A 13 0.84 4.30 3.89
CA PHE A 13 1.79 3.23 4.21
C PHE A 13 2.48 2.67 2.95
N ILE A 14 1.71 2.41 1.89
CA ILE A 14 2.26 1.91 0.62
C ILE A 14 3.23 2.92 0.00
N PHE A 15 2.85 4.20 -0.05
CA PHE A 15 3.73 5.26 -0.58
C PHE A 15 4.97 5.49 0.28
N GLY A 16 4.83 5.47 1.61
CA GLY A 16 5.96 5.59 2.53
C GLY A 16 6.98 4.47 2.33
N LEU A 17 6.51 3.21 2.21
CA LEU A 17 7.39 2.08 1.92
C LEU A 17 8.07 2.23 0.56
N ASN A 18 7.32 2.57 -0.50
CA ASN A 18 7.88 2.73 -1.84
C ASN A 18 8.94 3.83 -1.89
N SER A 19 8.78 4.92 -1.14
CA SER A 19 9.77 6.00 -1.04
C SER A 19 11.04 5.58 -0.29
N ALA A 20 10.91 4.80 0.78
CA ALA A 20 12.06 4.24 1.49
C ALA A 20 12.85 3.27 0.60
N LEU A 21 12.14 2.41 -0.15
CA LEU A 21 12.76 1.49 -1.11
C LEU A 21 13.46 2.23 -2.24
N GLU A 22 12.85 3.27 -2.80
CA GLU A 22 13.46 4.13 -3.82
C GLU A 22 14.82 4.69 -3.36
N THR A 23 14.92 5.11 -2.09
CA THR A 23 16.18 5.61 -1.51
C THR A 23 17.26 4.52 -1.45
N LEU A 24 16.90 3.29 -1.07
CA LEU A 24 17.86 2.17 -1.04
C LEU A 24 18.31 1.78 -2.46
N VAL A 25 17.39 1.86 -3.42
CA VAL A 25 17.63 1.52 -4.82
C VAL A 25 18.52 2.55 -5.50
N SER A 26 18.31 3.84 -5.26
CA SER A 26 19.16 4.91 -5.78
C SER A 26 20.61 4.78 -5.26
N GLN A 27 20.76 4.40 -3.99
CA GLN A 27 22.08 4.11 -3.39
C GLN A 27 22.76 2.91 -4.07
N ALA A 28 22.02 1.82 -4.33
CA ALA A 28 22.57 0.67 -5.07
C ALA A 28 22.92 1.02 -6.53
N HIS A 29 22.09 1.81 -7.21
CA HIS A 29 22.36 2.27 -8.57
C HIS A 29 23.67 3.08 -8.61
N GLY A 30 23.86 4.02 -7.68
CA GLY A 30 25.10 4.81 -7.55
C GLY A 30 26.36 3.96 -7.33
N SER A 31 26.23 2.79 -6.70
CA SER A 31 27.34 1.84 -6.49
C SER A 31 27.69 0.99 -7.72
N LYS A 32 26.98 1.13 -8.85
CA LYS A 32 27.08 0.32 -10.09
C LYS A 32 26.90 -1.19 -9.89
N ASN A 33 26.39 -1.63 -8.73
CA ASN A 33 26.20 -3.05 -8.44
C ASN A 33 24.81 -3.53 -8.93
N LYS A 34 24.76 -3.98 -10.19
CA LYS A 34 23.54 -4.49 -10.83
C LYS A 34 22.91 -5.68 -10.10
N GLN A 35 23.71 -6.48 -9.39
CA GLN A 35 23.23 -7.63 -8.65
C GLN A 35 22.46 -7.18 -7.38
N LEU A 36 22.95 -6.14 -6.71
CA LEU A 36 22.30 -5.54 -5.56
C LEU A 36 20.95 -4.89 -5.93
N TYR A 37 20.88 -4.27 -7.12
CA TYR A 37 19.65 -3.70 -7.66
C TYR A 37 18.53 -4.75 -7.80
N ALA A 38 18.84 -5.92 -8.37
CA ALA A 38 17.86 -7.01 -8.51
C ALA A 38 17.39 -7.56 -7.16
N ILE A 39 18.29 -7.64 -6.17
CA ILE A 39 17.96 -8.08 -4.81
C ILE A 39 17.01 -7.08 -4.14
N TYR A 40 17.23 -5.77 -4.30
CA TYR A 40 16.34 -4.74 -3.76
C TYR A 40 14.97 -4.73 -4.41
N LEU A 41 14.88 -5.00 -5.72
CA LEU A 41 13.59 -5.19 -6.41
C LEU A 41 12.80 -6.34 -5.81
N GLN A 42 13.45 -7.49 -5.61
CA GLN A 42 12.81 -8.67 -5.06
C GLN A 42 12.38 -8.46 -3.61
N ARG A 43 13.24 -7.86 -2.79
CA ARG A 43 12.91 -7.48 -1.40
C ARG A 43 11.78 -6.47 -1.33
N GLY A 44 11.75 -5.49 -2.23
CA GLY A 44 10.69 -4.49 -2.31
C GLY A 44 9.32 -5.11 -2.60
N ARG A 45 9.26 -6.06 -3.54
CA ARG A 45 8.02 -6.82 -3.84
C ARG A 45 7.53 -7.64 -2.65
N VAL A 46 8.44 -8.31 -1.95
CA VAL A 46 8.13 -9.08 -0.74
C VAL A 46 7.64 -8.17 0.38
N ALA A 47 8.31 -7.03 0.60
CA ALA A 47 7.87 -6.04 1.59
C ALA A 47 6.47 -5.48 1.28
N LEU A 48 6.18 -5.23 0.00
CA LEU A 48 4.88 -4.73 -0.43
C LEU A 48 3.77 -5.77 -0.18
N LEU A 49 4.03 -7.06 -0.45
CA LEU A 49 3.12 -8.16 -0.10
C LEU A 49 2.93 -8.28 1.42
N LEU A 50 4.01 -8.17 2.20
CA LEU A 50 3.96 -8.24 3.65
C LEU A 50 3.16 -7.10 4.28
N ILE A 51 3.22 -5.88 3.74
CA ILE A 51 2.41 -4.75 4.20
C ILE A 51 0.95 -4.87 3.74
N TYR A 52 0.70 -5.50 2.60
CA TYR A 52 -0.66 -5.69 2.11
C TYR A 52 -1.49 -6.62 3.01
N GLY A 53 -0.86 -7.61 3.64
CA GLY A 53 -1.51 -8.48 4.63
C GLY A 53 -2.16 -7.72 5.80
N PRO A 54 -1.42 -6.91 6.56
CA PRO A 54 -1.97 -6.03 7.59
C PRO A 54 -3.03 -5.06 7.08
N ILE A 55 -2.87 -4.49 5.88
CA ILE A 55 -3.89 -3.61 5.28
C ILE A 55 -5.21 -4.35 5.09
N LEU A 56 -5.18 -5.60 4.61
CA LEU A 56 -6.37 -6.44 4.49
C LEU A 56 -7.04 -6.66 5.86
N VAL A 57 -6.25 -6.96 6.90
CA VAL A 57 -6.78 -7.17 8.27
C VAL A 57 -7.45 -5.90 8.79
N VAL A 58 -6.81 -4.74 8.64
CA VAL A 58 -7.39 -3.45 9.03
C VAL A 58 -8.67 -3.15 8.25
N PHE A 59 -8.72 -3.53 6.96
CA PHE A 59 -9.93 -3.39 6.15
C PHE A 59 -11.07 -4.29 6.63
N LEU A 60 -10.79 -5.52 7.03
CA LEU A 60 -11.80 -6.42 7.59
C LEU A 60 -12.34 -5.88 8.91
N LEU A 61 -11.48 -5.28 9.73
CA LEU A 61 -11.86 -4.62 10.99
C LEU A 61 -12.51 -3.24 10.78
N SER A 62 -12.37 -2.64 9.59
CA SER A 62 -12.86 -1.28 9.33
C SER A 62 -14.37 -1.15 9.54
N LYS A 63 -15.15 -2.17 9.17
CA LYS A 63 -16.61 -2.21 9.42
C LYS A 63 -16.91 -2.08 10.92
N GLN A 64 -16.21 -2.83 11.77
CA GLN A 64 -16.40 -2.81 13.22
C GLN A 64 -15.90 -1.50 13.83
N LEU A 65 -14.75 -0.99 13.38
CA LEU A 65 -14.21 0.30 13.83
C LEU A 65 -15.16 1.46 13.51
N LEU A 66 -15.77 1.46 12.32
CA LEU A 66 -16.74 2.47 11.91
C LEU A 66 -18.03 2.41 12.76
N LEU A 67 -18.54 1.20 13.06
CA LEU A 67 -19.68 1.03 13.96
C LEU A 67 -19.36 1.48 15.40
N LEU A 68 -18.18 1.13 15.91
CA LEU A 68 -17.68 1.58 17.23
C LEU A 68 -17.52 3.10 17.30
N ALA A 69 -17.15 3.75 16.21
CA ALA A 69 -17.08 5.20 16.11
C ALA A 69 -18.47 5.90 16.08
N GLY A 70 -19.56 5.14 16.24
CA GLY A 70 -20.92 5.66 16.27
C GLY A 70 -21.50 6.01 14.90
N GLN A 71 -20.92 5.49 13.81
CA GLN A 71 -21.46 5.71 12.46
C GLN A 71 -22.75 4.90 12.25
N ASN A 72 -23.69 5.49 11.51
CA ASN A 72 -24.93 4.81 11.13
C ASN A 72 -24.62 3.60 10.23
N GLU A 73 -25.27 2.47 10.51
CA GLU A 73 -25.06 1.20 9.82
C GLU A 73 -25.19 1.30 8.29
N ALA A 74 -26.11 2.13 7.78
CA ALA A 74 -26.25 2.38 6.35
C ALA A 74 -25.00 3.06 5.74
N VAL A 75 -24.40 4.00 6.47
CA VAL A 75 -23.17 4.69 6.06
C VAL A 75 -21.97 3.74 6.13
N VAL A 76 -21.92 2.89 7.16
CA VAL A 76 -20.87 1.87 7.29
C VAL A 76 -20.92 0.86 6.16
N ALA A 77 -22.12 0.38 5.78
CA ALA A 77 -22.28 -0.57 4.69
C ALA A 77 -21.78 0.00 3.36
N GLN A 78 -22.15 1.26 3.05
CA GLN A 78 -21.67 1.94 1.84
C GLN A 78 -20.15 2.17 1.87
N ALA A 79 -19.61 2.60 3.01
CA ALA A 79 -18.17 2.80 3.16
C ALA A 79 -17.40 1.48 2.98
N TYR A 80 -17.90 0.39 3.57
CA TYR A 80 -17.28 -0.93 3.47
C TYR A 80 -17.33 -1.50 2.04
N MET A 81 -18.45 -1.36 1.33
CA MET A 81 -18.54 -1.76 -0.09
C MET A 81 -17.58 -0.96 -0.98
N TYR A 82 -17.51 0.36 -0.77
CA TYR A 82 -16.57 1.22 -1.49
C TYR A 82 -15.12 0.82 -1.24
N LEU A 83 -14.81 0.50 0.03
CA LEU A 83 -13.50 0.02 0.46
C LEU A 83 -13.12 -1.29 -0.24
N LEU A 84 -14.00 -2.30 -0.23
CA LEU A 84 -13.77 -3.58 -0.89
C LEU A 84 -13.56 -3.43 -2.41
N ALA A 85 -14.38 -2.61 -3.07
CA ALA A 85 -14.27 -2.38 -4.51
C ALA A 85 -12.93 -1.72 -4.88
N ARG A 86 -12.38 -0.85 -4.02
CA ARG A 86 -11.16 -0.10 -4.33
C ARG A 86 -9.87 -0.79 -3.91
N LEU A 87 -9.96 -1.73 -2.98
CA LEU A 87 -8.82 -2.48 -2.44
C LEU A 87 -7.93 -3.15 -3.51
N PRO A 88 -8.46 -3.88 -4.52
CA PRO A 88 -7.63 -4.48 -5.56
C PRO A 88 -6.94 -3.43 -6.44
N GLY A 89 -7.63 -2.34 -6.79
CA GLY A 89 -7.04 -1.24 -7.56
C GLY A 89 -5.86 -0.59 -6.84
N GLN A 90 -5.95 -0.49 -5.51
CA GLN A 90 -4.89 0.09 -4.70
C GLN A 90 -3.64 -0.79 -4.59
N PHE A 91 -3.82 -2.12 -4.56
CA PHE A 91 -2.71 -3.07 -4.64
C PHE A 91 -1.93 -2.94 -5.94
N LEU A 92 -2.66 -2.98 -7.06
CA LEU A 92 -2.07 -2.89 -8.40
C LEU A 92 -1.34 -1.56 -8.58
N TYR A 93 -1.92 -0.47 -8.07
CA TYR A 93 -1.28 0.83 -8.10
C TYR A 93 0.02 0.87 -7.28
N GLY A 94 0.03 0.32 -6.06
CA GLY A 94 1.24 0.26 -5.23
C GLY A 94 2.36 -0.56 -5.88
N TRP A 95 2.00 -1.67 -6.52
CA TRP A 95 2.93 -2.51 -7.28
C TRP A 95 3.48 -1.78 -8.51
N TYR A 96 2.62 -1.09 -9.26
CA TYR A 96 3.00 -0.28 -10.41
C TYR A 96 3.92 0.89 -10.02
N ASP A 97 3.60 1.62 -8.95
CA ASP A 97 4.42 2.74 -8.45
C ASP A 97 5.82 2.26 -8.07
N LEU A 98 5.92 1.10 -7.40
CA LEU A 98 7.19 0.48 -7.07
C LEU A 98 7.99 0.22 -8.36
N GLN A 99 7.42 -0.53 -9.31
CA GLN A 99 8.08 -0.83 -10.59
C GLN A 99 8.51 0.42 -11.36
N ARG A 100 7.65 1.44 -11.40
CA ARG A 100 7.94 2.71 -12.09
C ARG A 100 9.17 3.39 -11.49
N LYS A 101 9.25 3.47 -10.15
CA LYS A 101 10.40 4.06 -9.45
C LYS A 101 11.70 3.32 -9.71
N PHE A 102 11.64 1.99 -9.82
CA PHE A 102 12.80 1.19 -10.22
C PHE A 102 13.26 1.49 -11.65
N LEU A 103 12.34 1.63 -12.61
CA LEU A 103 12.67 1.82 -14.02
C LEU A 103 13.15 3.24 -14.37
N THR A 104 12.78 4.25 -13.58
CA THR A 104 13.18 5.66 -13.80
C THR A 104 14.57 5.99 -13.24
N GLN A 105 15.14 5.13 -12.39
CA GLN A 105 16.46 5.29 -11.76
C GLN A 105 17.56 4.62 -12.59
#